data_AF-A0A963J3N7-F1
#
_entry.id   AF-A0A963J3N7-F1
#
_cell.length_a   1.000
_cell.length_b   1.000
_cell.length_c   1.000
_cell.angle_alpha   90.00
_cell.angle_beta   90.00
_cell.angle_gamma   90.00
#
_symmetry.space_group_name_H-M   'P 1'
#
loop_
_entity.id
_entity.type
_entity.pdbx_description
1 polymer ?
#
loop_
_entity_poly.entity_id
_entity_poly.type
_entity_poly.pdbx_seq_one_letter_code
_entity_poly.pdbx_strand_id
1 'polypeptide(L)' 'PEGITVACGEGALRLTALQRAGGKRLAAADFVRGFPLSAGMVLGQPAPTGGGG' A
#
# COMPACT_ATOMS: atom_id res chain seq x y z
N PRO A 1 5.77 -0.04 -12.21
CA PRO A 1 4.90 -1.23 -12.08
C PRO A 1 3.49 -0.86 -12.54
N GLU A 2 2.78 -1.77 -13.22
CA GLU A 2 1.42 -1.50 -13.73
C GLU A 2 0.35 -1.46 -12.63
N GLY A 3 0.64 -1.99 -11.44
CA GLY A 3 -0.21 -1.93 -10.27
C GLY A 3 0.44 -2.56 -9.04
N ILE A 4 -0.15 -2.32 -7.86
CA ILE A 4 0.21 -2.98 -6.59
C ILE A 4 -0.79 -4.10 -6.33
N THR A 5 -0.32 -5.32 -6.14
CA THR A 5 -1.18 -6.46 -5.78
C THR A 5 -1.28 -6.57 -4.28
N VAL A 6 -2.51 -6.61 -3.77
CA VAL A 6 -2.83 -6.76 -2.35
C VAL A 6 -3.63 -8.04 -2.20
N ALA A 7 -3.18 -8.93 -1.32
CA ALA A 7 -3.96 -10.10 -0.95
C ALA A 7 -5.25 -9.66 -0.26
N CYS A 8 -6.36 -10.33 -0.57
CA CYS A 8 -7.65 -10.10 0.07
C CYS A 8 -8.05 -11.37 0.87
N GLY A 9 -9.23 -11.35 1.50
CA GLY A 9 -9.74 -12.55 2.19
C GLY A 9 -9.81 -13.77 1.26
N GLU A 10 -10.14 -13.54 -0.01
CA GLU A 10 -9.99 -14.50 -1.09
C GLU A 10 -9.34 -13.81 -2.30
N GLY A 11 -8.39 -14.48 -2.94
CA GLY A 11 -7.68 -13.94 -4.11
C GLY A 11 -6.87 -12.68 -3.81
N ALA A 12 -6.79 -11.79 -4.79
CA ALA A 12 -6.04 -10.54 -4.69
C ALA A 12 -6.63 -9.43 -5.55
N LEU A 13 -6.45 -8.19 -5.10
CA LEU A 13 -6.83 -6.98 -5.84
C LEU A 13 -5.58 -6.28 -6.37
N ARG A 14 -5.60 -5.87 -7.64
CA ARG A 14 -4.55 -5.05 -8.25
C ARG A 14 -4.97 -3.58 -8.26
N LEU A 15 -4.33 -2.78 -7.40
CA LEU A 15 -4.51 -1.34 -7.33
C LEU A 15 -3.71 -0.67 -8.46
N THR A 16 -4.39 0.00 -9.38
CA THR A 16 -3.77 0.70 -10.51
C THR A 16 -3.62 2.20 -10.29
N ALA A 17 -4.40 2.78 -9.37
CA ALA A 17 -4.32 4.17 -8.97
C ALA A 17 -4.57 4.34 -7.46
N LEU A 18 -3.84 5.25 -6.84
CA LEU A 18 -3.85 5.48 -5.39
C LEU A 18 -3.80 6.98 -5.07
N GLN A 19 -4.18 7.33 -3.85
CA GLN A 19 -4.14 8.70 -3.35
C GLN A 19 -3.75 8.69 -1.88
N ARG A 20 -2.83 9.57 -1.50
CA ARG A 20 -2.55 9.86 -0.08
C ARG A 20 -3.64 10.74 0.50
N ALA A 21 -3.84 10.67 1.81
CA ALA A 21 -4.71 11.63 2.52
C ALA A 21 -4.34 13.08 2.13
N GLY A 22 -5.33 13.82 1.62
CA GLY A 22 -5.18 15.21 1.16
C GLY A 22 -4.41 15.41 -0.16
N GLY A 23 -3.89 14.36 -0.79
CA GLY A 23 -3.13 14.45 -2.05
C GLY A 23 -4.01 14.29 -3.30
N LYS A 24 -3.41 14.40 -4.49
CA LYS A 24 -4.06 14.03 -5.76
C LYS A 24 -4.01 12.51 -5.99
N ARG A 25 -4.91 12.00 -6.83
CA ARG A 25 -4.84 10.63 -7.35
C ARG A 25 -3.65 10.48 -8.29
N LEU A 26 -2.91 9.38 -8.16
CA LEU A 26 -1.72 9.04 -8.94
C LEU A 26 -1.85 7.63 -9.50
N ALA A 27 -1.16 7.35 -10.61
CA ALA A 27 -0.95 5.98 -11.08
C ALA A 27 -0.07 5.21 -10.06
N ALA A 28 -0.23 3.89 -9.99
CA ALA A 28 0.51 3.07 -9.01
C ALA A 28 2.03 3.22 -9.11
N ALA A 29 2.57 3.32 -10.33
CA ALA A 29 4.00 3.53 -10.57
C ALA A 29 4.51 4.85 -9.96
N ASP A 30 3.74 5.92 -10.08
CA ASP A 30 4.11 7.23 -9.55
C ASP A 30 3.93 7.28 -8.04
N PHE A 31 2.89 6.62 -7.53
CA PHE A 31 2.66 6.50 -6.10
C PHE A 31 3.84 5.83 -5.40
N VAL A 32 4.32 4.68 -5.89
CA VAL A 32 5.43 3.94 -5.24
C VAL A 32 6.78 4.63 -5.35
N ARG A 33 6.99 5.49 -6.36
CA ARG A 33 8.21 6.31 -6.46
C ARG A 33 8.32 7.33 -5.33
N GLY A 34 7.19 7.92 -4.94
CA GLY A 34 7.13 8.88 -3.83
C GLY A 34 6.87 8.24 -2.46
N PHE A 35 6.19 7.10 -2.44
CA PHE A 35 5.78 6.37 -1.23
C PHE A 35 6.06 4.88 -1.40
N PRO A 36 7.29 4.43 -1.11
CA PRO A 36 7.68 3.04 -1.31
C PRO A 36 6.80 2.09 -0.51
N LEU A 37 6.28 1.08 -1.19
CA LEU A 37 5.62 -0.06 -0.59
C LEU A 37 6.44 -1.31 -0.89
N SER A 38 6.76 -2.06 0.15
CA SER A 38 7.49 -3.32 0.03
C SER A 38 6.51 -4.49 0.00
N ALA A 39 6.85 -5.55 -0.75
CA ALA A 39 6.10 -6.80 -0.70
C ALA A 39 6.06 -7.32 0.76
N GLY A 40 4.90 -7.82 1.18
CA GLY A 40 4.67 -8.27 2.56
C GLY A 40 4.18 -7.20 3.53
N MET A 41 4.19 -5.91 3.14
CA MET A 41 3.58 -4.86 3.95
C MET A 41 2.06 -5.06 4.05
N VAL A 42 1.51 -4.95 5.26
CA VAL A 42 0.07 -5.10 5.52
C VAL A 42 -0.59 -3.73 5.60
N LEU A 43 -1.65 -3.54 4.80
CA LEU A 43 -2.42 -2.30 4.80
C LEU A 43 -3.41 -2.28 5.97
N GLY A 44 -3.55 -1.12 6.63
CA GLY A 44 -4.53 -0.93 7.70
C GLY A 44 -4.14 -1.47 9.07
N GLN A 45 -2.96 -2.10 9.20
CA GLN A 45 -2.43 -2.40 10.53
C GLN A 45 -1.86 -1.13 11.18
N PRO A 46 -2.15 -0.90 12.48
CA PRO A 46 -1.42 0.11 13.23
C PRO A 46 0.06 -0.26 13.23
N ALA A 47 0.93 0.75 13.33
CA ALA A 47 2.36 0.50 13.55
C ALA A 47 2.51 -0.47 14.74
N PRO A 48 3.42 -1.46 14.67
CA PRO A 48 3.59 -2.41 15.75
C PRO A 48 3.87 -1.63 17.03
N THR A 49 2.92 -1.65 17.97
CA THR A 49 3.13 -1.10 19.29
C THR A 49 4.24 -1.95 19.89
N GLY A 50 5.44 -1.38 19.99
CA GLY A 50 6.58 -2.07 20.61
C GLY A 50 6.17 -2.55 21.99
N GLY A 51 6.05 -3.87 22.15
CA GLY A 51 5.95 -4.48 23.46
C GLY A 51 7.29 -4.31 24.15
N GLY A 52 7.39 -3.29 25.00
CA GLY A 52 8.44 -3.22 26.00
C GLY A 52 8.31 -4.43 26.92
N GLY A 53 9.41 -5.18 27.05
CA GLY A 53 9.61 -6.06 28.21
C GLY A 53 9.85 -5.24 29.47
#